data_AF-A0A841Q250-F1
#
_entry.id   AF-A0A841Q250-F1
#
_cell.length_a   1.000
_cell.length_b   1.000
_cell.length_c   1.000
_cell.angle_alpha   90.00
_cell.angle_beta   90.00
_cell.angle_gamma   90.00
#
_symmetry.space_group_name_H-M   'P 1'
#
loop_
_entity.id
_entity.type
_entity.pdbx_description
1 polymer ?
#
loop_
_entity_poly.entity_id
_entity_poly.type
_entity_poly.pdbx_seq_one_letter_code
_entity_poly.pdbx_strand_id
1 'polypeptide(L)'
;MRVILELLRIIFIFIILGTLAWELIKNIYTINEVTERYQVFAVIGIFLLLFVLYRNKLQFSGWYQGNKRVKLTTLHTKIIICCSVLLIIFPLFLSIVMN
;
A
#
# COMPACT_ATOMS: atom_id res chain seq x y z
N MET A 1 20.86 12.80 11.54
CA MET A 1 19.70 13.70 11.34
C MET A 1 18.96 13.45 10.02
N ARG A 2 19.61 13.35 8.86
CA ARG A 2 18.91 13.15 7.56
C ARG A 2 18.05 11.88 7.48
N VAL A 3 18.46 10.79 8.13
CA VAL A 3 17.68 9.52 8.19
C VAL A 3 16.38 9.69 9.00
N ILE A 4 16.41 10.44 10.10
CA ILE A 4 15.23 10.70 10.93
C ILE A 4 14.20 11.52 10.15
N LEU A 5 14.65 12.55 9.41
CA LEU A 5 13.78 13.33 8.53
C LEU A 5 13.14 12.48 7.43
N GLU A 6 13.90 11.54 6.87
CA GLU A 6 13.38 10.62 5.84
C GLU A 6 12.34 9.64 6.41
N LEU A 7 12.57 9.10 7.62
CA LEU A 7 11.60 8.25 8.33
C LEU A 7 10.32 9.02 8.65
N LEU A 8 10.44 10.23 9.17
CA LEU A 8 9.31 11.10 9.44
C LEU A 8 8.51 11.39 8.15
N ARG A 9 9.20 11.65 7.03
CA ARG A 9 8.56 11.83 5.72
C ARG A 9 7.80 10.59 5.27
N ILE A 10 8.37 9.40 5.44
CA ILE A 10 7.69 8.13 5.13
C ILE A 10 6.41 8.01 5.96
N ILE A 11 6.49 8.24 7.27
CA ILE A 11 5.33 8.15 8.17
C ILE A 11 4.23 9.12 7.73
N PHE A 12 4.55 10.38 7.46
CA PHE A 12 3.55 11.36 6.98
C PHE A 12 2.91 10.94 5.65
N ILE A 13 3.72 10.50 4.68
CA ILE A 13 3.21 10.04 3.37
C ILE A 13 2.27 8.83 3.56
N PHE A 14 2.67 7.86 4.38
CA PHE A 14 1.89 6.64 4.58
C PHE A 14 0.60 6.89 5.35
N ILE A 15 0.61 7.78 6.36
CA ILE A 15 -0.60 8.19 7.05
C ILE A 15 -1.53 8.89 6.06
N ILE A 16 -1.08 9.96 5.39
CA ILE A 16 -1.94 10.77 4.51
C ILE A 16 -2.48 9.95 3.33
N LEU A 17 -1.60 9.30 2.57
CA LEU A 17 -2.04 8.54 1.40
C LEU A 17 -2.74 7.25 1.79
N GLY A 18 -2.37 6.62 2.91
CA GLY A 18 -3.02 5.42 3.41
C GLY A 18 -4.45 5.70 3.86
N THR A 19 -4.68 6.78 4.63
CA THR A 19 -6.03 7.19 5.01
C THR A 19 -6.86 7.59 3.80
N LEU A 20 -6.28 8.32 2.84
CA LEU A 20 -6.99 8.68 1.61
C LEU A 20 -7.37 7.44 0.80
N ALA A 21 -6.44 6.50 0.60
CA ALA A 21 -6.72 5.26 -0.12
C ALA A 21 -7.78 4.40 0.59
N TRP A 22 -7.73 4.34 1.92
CA TRP A 22 -8.72 3.63 2.71
C TRP A 22 -10.12 4.26 2.58
N GLU A 23 -10.21 5.59 2.70
CA GLU A 23 -11.48 6.31 2.56
C GLU A 23 -12.15 6.11 1.20
N LEU A 24 -11.37 5.94 0.14
CA LEU A 24 -11.90 5.64 -1.19
C LEU A 24 -12.57 4.27 -1.29
N ILE A 25 -12.15 3.29 -0.49
CA ILE A 25 -12.60 1.90 -0.65
C ILE A 25 -13.37 1.35 0.56
N LYS A 26 -13.36 2.05 1.71
CA LYS A 26 -13.94 1.53 2.98
C LYS A 26 -15.39 1.10 2.83
N ASN A 27 -16.19 1.84 2.04
CA ASN A 27 -17.61 1.56 1.85
C ASN A 27 -17.86 0.21 1.15
N ILE A 28 -16.88 -0.31 0.40
CA ILE A 28 -16.97 -1.62 -0.23
C ILE A 28 -16.84 -2.75 0.81
N TYR A 29 -16.03 -2.51 1.85
CA TYR A 29 -15.78 -3.50 2.92
C TYR A 29 -16.87 -3.49 4.00
N THR A 30 -17.76 -2.50 4.00
CA THR A 30 -18.92 -2.46 4.92
C THR A 30 -20.19 -3.05 4.31
N ILE A 31 -20.11 -3.65 3.12
CA ILE A 31 -21.28 -4.20 2.40
C ILE A 31 -21.79 -5.48 3.07
N ASN A 32 -20.90 -6.32 3.61
CA ASN A 32 -21.27 -7.55 4.30
C ASN A 32 -20.21 -7.97 5.33
N GLU A 33 -20.59 -8.92 6.19
CA GLU A 33 -19.74 -9.39 7.30
C GLU A 33 -18.44 -10.06 6.82
N VAL A 34 -18.44 -10.70 5.65
CA VAL A 34 -17.24 -11.38 5.12
C VAL A 34 -16.21 -10.36 4.65
N THR A 35 -16.62 -9.35 3.88
CA THR A 35 -15.71 -8.29 3.43
C THR A 35 -15.19 -7.47 4.61
N GLU A 36 -16.03 -7.20 5.61
CA GLU A 36 -15.63 -6.50 6.84
C GLU A 36 -14.61 -7.31 7.64
N ARG A 37 -14.85 -8.62 7.82
CA ARG A 37 -13.96 -9.51 8.59
C ARG A 37 -12.58 -9.63 7.96
N TYR A 38 -12.50 -9.65 6.63
CA TYR A 38 -11.25 -9.85 5.89
C TYR A 38 -10.64 -8.55 5.34
N GLN A 39 -11.15 -7.38 5.72
CA GLN A 39 -10.66 -6.09 5.24
C GLN A 39 -9.17 -5.80 5.50
N VAL A 40 -8.55 -6.49 6.48
CA VAL A 40 -7.12 -6.40 6.78
C VAL A 40 -6.25 -6.72 5.56
N PHE A 41 -6.69 -7.65 4.69
CA PHE A 41 -5.96 -7.95 3.45
C PHE A 41 -5.88 -6.74 2.51
N ALA A 42 -6.96 -5.95 2.44
CA ALA A 42 -6.98 -4.73 1.66
C ALA A 42 -6.05 -3.65 2.23
N VAL A 43 -5.99 -3.52 3.56
CA VAL A 43 -5.05 -2.62 4.24
C VAL A 43 -3.60 -2.98 3.91
N ILE A 44 -3.25 -4.28 3.95
CA ILE A 44 -1.92 -4.77 3.57
C ILE A 44 -1.64 -4.47 2.09
N GLY A 45 -2.64 -4.67 1.20
CA GLY A 45 -2.53 -4.29 -0.20
C GLY A 45 -2.23 -2.80 -0.39
N ILE A 46 -3.03 -1.91 0.19
CA ILE A 46 -2.78 -0.46 0.14
C ILE A 46 -1.34 -0.15 0.60
N PHE A 47 -0.90 -0.75 1.70
CA PHE A 47 0.45 -0.54 2.21
C PHE A 47 1.53 -0.95 1.21
N LEU A 48 1.35 -2.06 0.48
CA LEU A 48 2.27 -2.51 -0.58
C LEU A 48 2.27 -1.56 -1.79
N LEU A 49 1.13 -1.01 -2.21
CA LEU A 49 1.09 0.01 -3.26
C LEU A 49 1.85 1.27 -2.85
N LEU A 50 1.64 1.73 -1.61
CA LEU A 50 2.36 2.88 -1.07
C LEU A 50 3.86 2.62 -0.98
N PHE A 51 4.26 1.41 -0.59
CA PHE A 51 5.66 1.00 -0.60
C PHE A 51 6.27 1.08 -2.01
N VAL A 52 5.60 0.57 -3.04
CA VAL A 52 6.07 0.64 -4.42
C VAL A 52 6.15 2.09 -4.91
N LEU A 53 5.10 2.88 -4.67
CA LEU A 53 5.05 4.31 -5.02
C LEU A 53 6.21 5.07 -4.36
N TYR A 54 6.45 4.77 -3.08
CA TYR A 54 7.54 5.37 -2.33
C TYR A 54 8.90 4.99 -2.92
N ARG A 55 9.21 3.70 -3.02
CA ARG A 55 10.51 3.20 -3.48
C ARG A 55 10.85 3.58 -4.92
N ASN A 56 9.84 3.77 -5.79
CA ASN A 56 10.09 4.06 -7.20
C ASN A 56 9.97 5.55 -7.58
N LYS A 57 9.24 6.36 -6.80
CA LYS A 57 8.99 7.77 -7.11
C LYS A 57 9.30 8.70 -5.94
N LEU A 58 8.62 8.57 -4.81
CA LEU A 58 8.68 9.57 -3.73
C LEU A 58 10.02 9.57 -2.99
N GLN A 59 10.72 8.43 -2.94
CA GLN A 59 12.07 8.37 -2.38
C GLN A 59 13.06 9.27 -3.14
N PHE A 60 12.81 9.53 -4.44
CA PHE A 60 13.70 10.37 -5.24
C PHE A 60 13.52 11.87 -5.03
N SER A 61 12.48 12.33 -4.34
CA SER A 61 12.39 13.73 -3.91
C SER A 61 12.96 13.98 -2.51
N GLY A 62 13.55 12.96 -1.87
CA GLY A 62 13.96 13.01 -0.46
C GLY A 62 15.32 13.61 -0.19
N TRP A 63 15.64 13.71 1.10
CA TRP A 63 16.91 14.26 1.58
C TRP A 63 18.03 13.21 1.65
N TYR A 64 17.68 11.93 1.50
CA TYR A 64 18.64 10.83 1.48
C TYR A 64 19.24 10.62 0.09
N GLN A 65 20.54 10.86 -0.06
CA GLN A 65 21.31 10.71 -1.31
C GLN A 65 22.24 9.48 -1.31
N GLY A 66 22.08 8.55 -0.36
CA GLY A 66 22.98 7.40 -0.25
C GLY A 66 22.77 6.34 -1.34
N ASN A 67 23.79 5.49 -1.54
CA ASN A 67 23.86 4.45 -2.60
C ASN A 67 22.70 3.44 -2.62
N LYS A 68 21.86 3.38 -1.56
CA LYS A 68 20.66 2.53 -1.47
C LYS A 68 19.40 3.14 -2.13
N ARG A 69 19.53 4.32 -2.76
CA ARG A 69 18.48 5.00 -3.52
C ARG A 69 18.38 4.42 -4.94
N VAL A 70 18.00 3.15 -5.01
CA VAL A 70 17.81 2.42 -6.27
C VAL A 70 16.33 2.05 -6.37
N LYS A 71 15.75 2.25 -7.56
CA LYS A 71 14.37 1.81 -7.85
C LYS A 71 14.28 0.30 -7.70
N LEU A 72 13.09 -0.19 -7.38
CA LEU A 72 12.81 -1.61 -7.57
C LEU A 72 12.97 -1.94 -9.05
N THR A 73 13.46 -3.15 -9.36
CA THR A 73 13.45 -3.60 -10.76
C THR A 73 12.00 -3.66 -11.27
N THR A 74 11.84 -3.59 -12.58
CA THR A 74 10.52 -3.64 -13.22
C THR A 74 9.76 -4.91 -12.85
N LEU A 75 10.46 -6.04 -12.71
CA LEU A 75 9.90 -7.31 -12.28
C LEU A 75 9.34 -7.24 -10.85
N HIS A 76 10.16 -6.85 -9.86
CA HIS A 76 9.71 -6.77 -8.47
C HIS A 76 8.56 -5.76 -8.30
N THR A 77 8.63 -4.64 -9.01
CA THR A 77 7.54 -3.65 -9.04
C THR A 77 6.23 -4.28 -9.51
N LYS A 78 6.25 -4.99 -10.64
CA LYS A 78 5.05 -5.65 -11.18
C LYS A 78 4.53 -6.74 -10.25
N ILE A 79 5.40 -7.56 -9.66
CA ILE A 79 5.02 -8.62 -8.72
C ILE A 79 4.32 -8.01 -7.50
N ILE A 80 4.92 -7.00 -6.87
CA ILE A 80 4.35 -6.40 -5.66
C ILE A 80 3.01 -5.71 -5.97
N ILE A 81 2.91 -5.00 -7.10
CA ILE A 81 1.64 -4.40 -7.53
C ILE A 81 0.59 -5.51 -7.75
N CYS A 82 0.93 -6.59 -8.44
CA CYS A 82 0.03 -7.71 -8.69
C CYS A 82 -0.46 -8.33 -7.37
N CYS A 83 0.47 -8.70 -6.47
CA CYS A 83 0.14 -9.23 -5.15
C CYS A 83 -0.74 -8.26 -4.35
N SER A 84 -0.44 -6.97 -4.40
CA SER A 84 -1.25 -5.97 -3.73
C SER A 84 -2.67 -5.89 -4.28
N VAL A 85 -2.85 -5.91 -5.59
CA VAL A 85 -4.18 -5.85 -6.21
C VAL A 85 -4.97 -7.11 -5.86
N LEU A 86 -4.32 -8.28 -5.88
CA LEU A 86 -4.92 -9.53 -5.44
C LEU A 86 -5.37 -9.46 -3.97
N LEU A 87 -4.55 -8.92 -3.08
CA LEU A 87 -4.88 -8.76 -1.66
C LEU A 87 -6.09 -7.83 -1.43
N ILE A 88 -6.23 -6.76 -2.23
CA ILE A 88 -7.38 -5.86 -2.16
C ILE A 88 -8.65 -6.56 -2.66
N ILE A 89 -8.56 -7.35 -3.73
CA ILE A 89 -9.73 -8.04 -4.29
C ILE A 89 -10.12 -9.28 -3.47
N PHE A 90 -9.19 -9.86 -2.72
CA PHE A 90 -9.37 -11.13 -2.02
C PHE A 90 -10.60 -11.21 -1.09
N PRO A 91 -10.89 -10.21 -0.23
CA PRO A 91 -12.10 -10.23 0.61
C PRO A 91 -13.40 -10.21 -0.20
N LEU A 92 -13.40 -9.52 -1.36
CA LEU A 92 -14.56 -9.47 -2.25
C LEU A 92 -14.81 -10.84 -2.88
N PHE A 93 -13.75 -11.52 -3.29
CA PHE A 93 -13.85 -12.88 -3.79
C PHE A 93 -14.35 -13.87 -2.73
N LEU A 94 -13.80 -13.80 -1.50
CA LEU A 94 -14.26 -14.60 -0.37
C LEU A 94 -15.75 -14.39 -0.10
N SER A 95 -16.21 -13.14 -0.15
CA SER A 95 -17.63 -12.83 0.02
C SER A 95 -18.53 -13.46 -1.04
N ILE A 96 -18.04 -13.74 -2.25
CA ILE A 96 -18.83 -14.42 -3.29
C ILE A 96 -18.86 -15.93 -3.05
N VAL A 97 -17.79 -16.48 -2.49
CA VAL A 97 -17.64 -17.94 -2.28
C VAL A 97 -18.31 -18.41 -0.98
N MET A 98 -18.28 -17.59 0.07
CA MET A 98 -18.75 -17.94 1.41
C MET A 98 -20.18 -17.48 1.71
N ASN A 99 -20.80 -16.74 0.80
CA ASN A 99 -22.17 -16.24 0.91
C ASN A 99 -23.07 -17.06 -0.01
#